data_AF-A0A0A8YFM6-F1
#
_entry.id   AF-A0A0A8YFM6-F1
#
_cell.length_a   1.000
_cell.length_b   1.000
_cell.length_c   1.000
_cell.angle_alpha   90.00
_cell.angle_beta   90.00
_cell.angle_gamma   90.00
#
_symmetry.space_group_name_H-M   'P 1'
#
loop_
_entity.id
_entity.type
_entity.pdbx_description
1 polymer ?
#
loop_
_entity_poly.entity_id
_entity_poly.type
_entity_poly.pdbx_seq_one_letter_code
_entity_poly.pdbx_strand_id
1 'polypeptide(L)'
;MNIQKSAQEIFDKYSKSVVLILREKESGNQERGNRRHFSVGTGFIIGRKGTSYLVMTCRHLIGGESSKPLSDYKLSVRIPRETKEYKAMNVRDDVDSDLAIIQINGVTQDCPVLHFGDLEDVAPETPVFQFGYIVKSAEDLHLDPSICPGTITTPLLEGGPGGIQDVVYNVSSKHGASGSAVMLSNNKVIGVHHVIQPGTHVSFARSSETVKAIMKNWLRIINETTTIEEMIEQML
;
A
#
# COMPACT_ATOMS: atom_id res chain seq x y z
N MET A 1 25.77 -1.86 -7.57
CA MET A 1 24.83 -0.85 -7.02
C MET A 1 25.01 -0.78 -5.51
N ASN A 2 25.06 0.41 -4.91
CA ASN A 2 25.08 0.55 -3.45
C ASN A 2 23.64 0.57 -2.92
N ILE A 3 23.21 -0.54 -2.31
CA ILE A 3 21.84 -0.74 -1.82
C ILE A 3 21.47 0.29 -0.76
N GLN A 4 22.38 0.59 0.16
CA GLN A 4 22.14 1.56 1.23
C GLN A 4 21.94 2.97 0.67
N LYS A 5 22.77 3.38 -0.30
CA LYS A 5 22.63 4.66 -0.98
C LYS A 5 21.28 4.75 -1.72
N SER A 6 20.91 3.69 -2.44
CA SER A 6 19.64 3.65 -3.17
C SER A 6 18.43 3.72 -2.24
N ALA A 7 18.48 3.00 -1.11
CA ALA A 7 17.45 3.07 -0.07
C ALA A 7 17.33 4.48 0.52
N GLN A 8 18.47 5.13 0.81
CA GLN A 8 18.47 6.50 1.34
C GLN A 8 17.87 7.49 0.34
N GLU A 9 18.25 7.39 -0.94
CA GLU A 9 17.72 8.24 -2.01
C GLU A 9 16.20 8.09 -2.19
N ILE A 10 15.69 6.86 -2.17
CA ILE A 10 14.24 6.60 -2.20
C ILE A 10 13.55 7.19 -0.97
N PHE A 11 14.13 6.99 0.23
CA PHE A 11 13.56 7.48 1.47
C PHE A 11 13.48 9.02 1.50
N ASP A 12 14.57 9.70 1.17
CA ASP A 12 14.64 11.16 1.18
C ASP A 12 13.65 11.78 0.19
N LYS A 13 13.46 11.11 -0.96
CA LYS A 13 12.58 11.60 -2.02
C LYS A 13 11.10 11.31 -1.74
N TYR A 14 10.76 10.15 -1.19
CA TYR A 14 9.38 9.65 -1.16
C TYR A 14 8.84 9.31 0.23
N SER A 15 9.57 9.58 1.31
CA SER A 15 9.06 9.33 2.68
C SER A 15 7.65 9.90 2.88
N LYS A 16 7.40 11.15 2.48
CA LYS A 16 6.08 11.81 2.56
C LYS A 16 4.97 11.19 1.69
N SER A 17 5.32 10.34 0.74
CA SER A 17 4.37 9.62 -0.11
C SER A 17 3.82 8.36 0.55
N VAL A 18 4.51 7.84 1.57
CA VAL A 18 4.15 6.60 2.26
C VAL A 18 3.48 6.94 3.56
N VAL A 19 2.23 6.52 3.72
CA VAL A 19 1.33 7.00 4.76
C VAL A 19 0.92 5.87 5.69
N LEU A 20 0.65 6.23 6.95
CA LEU A 20 0.17 5.31 7.96
C LEU A 20 -1.36 5.21 7.86
N ILE A 21 -1.88 4.00 7.76
CA ILE A 21 -3.33 3.74 7.76
C ILE A 21 -3.75 3.25 9.13
N LEU A 22 -4.81 3.84 9.64
CA LEU A 22 -5.35 3.60 10.97
C LEU A 22 -6.83 3.25 10.84
N ARG A 23 -7.21 2.08 11.36
CA ARG A 23 -8.61 1.67 11.48
C ARG A 23 -8.96 1.44 12.93
N GLU A 24 -9.88 2.24 13.44
CA GLU A 24 -10.38 2.21 14.82
C GLU A 24 -11.85 1.83 14.83
N LYS A 25 -12.26 0.95 15.75
CA LYS A 25 -13.69 0.70 15.98
C LYS A 25 -14.34 1.94 16.60
N GLU A 26 -15.38 2.48 15.98
CA GLU A 26 -16.20 3.53 16.59
C GLU A 26 -16.96 2.94 17.79
N SER A 27 -16.83 3.59 18.95
CA SER A 27 -17.27 3.05 20.23
C SER A 27 -18.80 3.05 20.36
N GLY A 28 -19.46 1.94 20.00
CA GLY A 28 -20.78 1.60 20.54
C GLY A 28 -20.64 0.86 21.87
N ASN A 29 -21.06 1.49 22.98
CA ASN A 29 -21.06 0.98 24.36
C ASN A 29 -19.78 0.23 24.81
N GLN A 30 -18.86 0.99 25.39
CA GLN A 30 -17.70 0.46 26.11
C GLN A 30 -18.15 -0.34 27.33
N GLU A 31 -18.27 -1.66 27.19
CA GLU A 31 -18.16 -2.54 28.34
C GLU A 31 -16.74 -2.43 28.92
N ARG A 32 -16.69 -2.15 30.22
CA ARG A 32 -15.48 -1.91 31.01
C ARG A 32 -14.50 -3.06 30.82
N GLY A 33 -13.37 -2.74 30.17
CA GLY A 33 -12.22 -3.63 30.01
C GLY A 33 -12.14 -4.24 28.62
N ASN A 34 -11.81 -3.46 27.60
CA ASN A 34 -11.64 -4.02 26.26
C ASN A 34 -10.60 -3.25 25.43
N ARG A 35 -9.61 -3.99 24.91
CA ARG A 35 -8.58 -3.47 23.99
C ARG A 35 -9.28 -2.77 22.83
N ARG A 36 -8.90 -1.52 22.53
CA ARG A 36 -9.31 -0.87 21.27
C ARG A 36 -8.87 -1.80 20.13
N HIS A 37 -9.82 -2.36 19.39
CA HIS A 37 -9.48 -3.09 18.16
C HIS A 37 -8.99 -2.05 17.16
N PHE A 38 -7.67 -1.99 17.03
CA PHE A 38 -6.94 -1.07 16.18
C PHE A 38 -6.18 -1.89 15.15
N SER A 39 -6.45 -1.61 13.87
CA SER A 39 -5.65 -2.16 12.78
C SER A 39 -4.79 -1.05 12.20
N VAL A 40 -3.52 -1.36 11.99
CA VAL A 40 -2.53 -0.44 11.44
C VAL A 40 -1.93 -1.07 10.21
N GLY A 41 -1.74 -0.25 9.20
CA GLY A 41 -1.09 -0.66 7.96
C GLY A 41 -0.41 0.50 7.28
N THR A 42 0.00 0.23 6.05
CA THR A 42 0.66 1.19 5.18
C THR A 42 -0.24 1.47 3.98
N GLY A 43 -0.18 2.69 3.46
CA GLY A 43 -0.54 2.97 2.09
C GLY A 43 0.49 3.88 1.44
N PHE A 44 0.32 4.16 0.17
CA PHE A 44 1.14 5.15 -0.52
C PHE A 44 0.34 5.97 -1.52
N ILE A 45 0.74 7.22 -1.68
CA ILE A 45 0.08 8.19 -2.54
C ILE A 45 0.35 7.86 -4.01
N ILE A 46 -0.73 7.70 -4.77
CA ILE A 46 -0.71 7.38 -6.20
C ILE A 46 -1.27 8.50 -7.07
N GLY A 47 -2.00 9.46 -6.49
CA GLY A 47 -2.59 10.56 -7.24
C GLY A 47 -2.95 11.74 -6.36
N ARG A 48 -3.07 12.92 -6.98
CA ARG A 48 -3.39 14.17 -6.29
C ARG A 48 -4.15 15.13 -7.18
N LYS A 49 -5.13 15.84 -6.60
CA LYS A 49 -5.80 17.01 -7.17
C LYS A 49 -6.04 18.06 -6.09
N GLY A 50 -5.32 19.18 -6.14
CA GLY A 50 -5.37 20.20 -5.10
C GLY A 50 -4.90 19.67 -3.73
N THR A 51 -5.79 19.62 -2.75
CA THR A 51 -5.52 19.08 -1.40
C THR A 51 -6.12 17.68 -1.18
N SER A 52 -6.60 17.05 -2.26
CA SER A 52 -7.14 15.69 -2.29
C SER A 52 -6.09 14.73 -2.84
N TYR A 53 -5.92 13.60 -2.16
CA TYR A 53 -4.95 12.56 -2.51
C TYR A 53 -5.61 11.20 -2.57
N LEU A 54 -5.20 10.40 -3.55
CA LEU A 54 -5.51 8.97 -3.65
C LEU A 54 -4.35 8.15 -3.09
N VAL A 55 -4.68 7.15 -2.27
CA VAL A 55 -3.75 6.29 -1.58
C VAL A 55 -4.07 4.84 -1.93
N MET A 56 -3.08 4.10 -2.43
CA MET A 56 -3.14 2.66 -2.64
C MET A 56 -2.80 1.92 -1.35
N THR A 57 -3.52 0.84 -1.06
CA THR A 57 -3.29 -0.02 0.12
C THR A 57 -3.92 -1.40 -0.07
N CYS A 58 -3.84 -2.24 0.97
CA CYS A 58 -4.53 -3.52 1.02
C CYS A 58 -5.99 -3.36 1.48
N ARG A 59 -6.89 -4.15 0.88
CA ARG A 59 -8.32 -4.17 1.20
C ARG A 59 -8.59 -4.62 2.63
N HIS A 60 -7.85 -5.61 3.15
CA HIS A 60 -8.02 -6.12 4.51
C HIS A 60 -7.74 -5.05 5.59
N LEU A 61 -6.99 -3.98 5.26
CA LEU A 61 -6.76 -2.87 6.18
C LEU A 61 -7.99 -1.97 6.31
N ILE A 62 -8.76 -1.80 5.23
CA ILE A 62 -9.88 -0.87 5.20
C ILE A 62 -11.24 -1.55 5.41
N GLY A 63 -11.34 -2.87 5.16
CA GLY A 63 -12.54 -3.68 5.34
C GLY A 63 -12.46 -4.66 6.51
N GLY A 64 -13.60 -4.91 7.17
CA GLY A 64 -13.74 -6.04 8.09
C GLY A 64 -13.87 -7.38 7.34
N GLU A 65 -13.78 -8.50 8.06
CA GLU A 65 -14.27 -9.79 7.56
C GLU A 65 -15.67 -9.59 6.94
N SER A 66 -15.96 -10.33 5.85
CA SER A 66 -17.11 -10.16 4.95
C SER A 66 -18.51 -10.13 5.60
N SER A 67 -18.60 -10.22 6.92
CA SER A 67 -19.81 -10.28 7.74
C SER A 67 -20.07 -9.04 8.60
N LYS A 68 -19.19 -8.01 8.63
CA LYS A 68 -19.43 -6.79 9.45
C LYS A 68 -19.52 -5.51 8.61
N PRO A 69 -20.54 -4.66 8.84
CA PRO A 69 -20.65 -3.37 8.16
C PRO A 69 -19.43 -2.47 8.39
N LEU A 70 -18.97 -1.80 7.33
CA LEU A 70 -17.92 -0.77 7.38
C LEU A 70 -18.30 0.42 8.30
N SER A 71 -19.57 0.58 8.64
CA SER A 71 -20.10 1.68 9.47
C SER A 71 -19.60 1.69 10.91
N ASP A 72 -19.00 0.60 11.39
CA ASP A 72 -18.54 0.48 12.76
C ASP A 72 -17.09 0.94 12.96
N TYR A 73 -16.42 1.42 11.90
CA TYR A 73 -15.00 1.74 11.93
C TYR A 73 -14.69 3.12 11.35
N LYS A 74 -13.87 3.88 12.10
CA LYS A 74 -13.23 5.10 11.63
C LYS A 74 -11.95 4.71 10.89
N LEU A 75 -11.89 5.04 9.61
CA LEU A 75 -10.68 4.94 8.79
C LEU A 75 -10.00 6.30 8.71
N SER A 76 -8.73 6.37 9.11
CA SER A 76 -7.90 7.56 8.98
C SER A 76 -6.53 7.25 8.39
N VAL A 77 -5.93 8.28 7.81
CA VAL A 77 -4.56 8.26 7.30
C VAL A 77 -3.77 9.34 8.02
N ARG A 78 -2.52 9.04 8.36
CA ARG A 78 -1.57 9.99 8.90
C ARG A 78 -0.40 10.15 7.94
N ILE A 79 -0.14 11.38 7.55
CA ILE A 79 1.02 11.75 6.73
C ILE A 79 2.27 11.70 7.61
N PRO A 80 3.44 11.28 7.09
CA PRO A 80 4.67 11.21 7.88
C PRO A 80 5.00 12.51 8.60
N ARG A 81 5.46 12.37 9.85
CA ARG A 81 5.79 13.48 10.77
C ARG A 81 4.63 14.40 11.13
N GLU A 82 3.41 14.13 10.68
CA GLU A 82 2.21 14.81 11.17
C GLU A 82 1.57 13.99 12.30
N THR A 83 0.95 14.70 13.25
CA THR A 83 0.07 14.08 14.26
C THR A 83 -1.40 14.13 13.84
N LYS A 84 -1.71 14.95 12.83
CA LYS A 84 -3.06 15.09 12.28
C LYS A 84 -3.44 13.83 11.51
N GLU A 85 -4.65 13.38 11.78
CA GLU A 85 -5.29 12.29 11.05
C GLU A 85 -6.32 12.84 10.08
N TYR A 86 -6.24 12.37 8.84
CA TYR A 86 -7.17 12.69 7.78
C TYR A 86 -8.20 11.57 7.69
N LYS A 87 -9.49 11.92 7.75
CA LYS A 87 -10.56 10.95 7.49
C LYS A 87 -10.40 10.42 6.06
N ALA A 88 -10.40 9.10 5.92
CA ALA A 88 -10.28 8.44 4.63
C ALA A 88 -11.61 7.85 4.18
N MET A 89 -11.82 7.83 2.86
CA MET A 89 -12.99 7.25 2.22
C MET A 89 -12.54 6.15 1.27
N ASN A 90 -13.20 4.99 1.30
CA ASN A 90 -12.98 3.97 0.28
C ASN A 90 -13.49 4.49 -1.08
N VAL A 91 -12.64 4.48 -2.10
CA VAL A 91 -12.99 4.85 -3.48
C VAL A 91 -13.31 3.58 -4.28
N ARG A 92 -12.42 2.59 -4.19
CA ARG A 92 -12.54 1.27 -4.83
C ARG A 92 -11.80 0.25 -3.99
N ASP A 93 -12.32 -0.96 -3.94
CA ASP A 93 -11.63 -2.12 -3.39
C ASP A 93 -11.98 -3.39 -4.18
N ASP A 94 -11.13 -4.39 -4.03
CA ASP A 94 -11.27 -5.69 -4.65
C ASP A 94 -10.91 -6.77 -3.64
N VAL A 95 -11.86 -7.67 -3.39
CA VAL A 95 -11.74 -8.69 -2.34
C VAL A 95 -10.72 -9.76 -2.73
N ASP A 96 -10.70 -10.15 -4.01
CA ASP A 96 -9.92 -11.28 -4.49
C ASP A 96 -8.43 -10.95 -4.56
N SER A 97 -8.10 -9.74 -4.99
CA SER A 97 -6.73 -9.23 -5.04
C SER A 97 -6.23 -8.63 -3.73
N ASP A 98 -7.12 -8.37 -2.77
CA ASP A 98 -6.81 -7.67 -1.53
C ASP A 98 -6.23 -6.25 -1.77
N LEU A 99 -6.71 -5.55 -2.80
CA LEU A 99 -6.29 -4.19 -3.14
C LEU A 99 -7.40 -3.17 -2.91
N ALA A 100 -7.01 -1.96 -2.51
CA ALA A 100 -7.92 -0.84 -2.36
C ALA A 100 -7.28 0.52 -2.64
N ILE A 101 -8.10 1.44 -3.13
CA ILE A 101 -7.79 2.86 -3.24
C ILE A 101 -8.70 3.63 -2.28
N ILE A 102 -8.07 4.44 -1.42
CA ILE A 102 -8.77 5.36 -0.52
C ILE A 102 -8.43 6.81 -0.85
N GLN A 103 -9.33 7.72 -0.50
CA GLN A 103 -9.15 9.16 -0.68
C GLN A 103 -9.07 9.87 0.66
N ILE A 104 -8.16 10.83 0.75
CA ILE A 104 -8.08 11.82 1.84
C ILE A 104 -8.12 13.24 1.26
N ASN A 105 -8.66 14.17 2.04
CA ASN A 105 -8.87 15.56 1.63
C ASN A 105 -8.30 16.54 2.66
N GLY A 106 -7.99 17.76 2.21
CA GLY A 106 -7.53 18.83 3.09
C GLY A 106 -6.08 18.67 3.57
N VAL A 107 -5.28 17.87 2.85
CA VAL A 107 -3.84 17.74 3.08
C VAL A 107 -3.15 18.97 2.50
N THR A 108 -2.53 19.76 3.37
CA THR A 108 -1.83 21.00 2.99
C THR A 108 -0.36 20.77 2.68
N GLN A 109 0.23 19.68 3.21
CA GLN A 109 1.59 19.30 2.90
C GLN A 109 1.69 18.82 1.45
N ASP A 110 2.74 19.25 0.77
CA ASP A 110 3.11 18.71 -0.53
C ASP A 110 3.69 17.30 -0.37
N CYS A 111 2.97 16.31 -0.90
CA CYS A 111 3.35 14.91 -0.84
C CYS A 111 3.60 14.41 -2.27
N PRO A 112 4.80 13.88 -2.58
CA PRO A 112 5.09 13.36 -3.91
C PRO A 112 4.17 12.19 -4.27
N VAL A 113 3.90 12.02 -5.56
CA VAL A 113 3.15 10.86 -6.08
C VAL A 113 4.13 9.76 -6.46
N LEU A 114 3.85 8.52 -6.04
CA LEU A 114 4.54 7.34 -6.52
C LEU A 114 3.90 6.84 -7.81
N HIS A 115 4.75 6.46 -8.76
CA HIS A 115 4.34 5.95 -10.06
C HIS A 115 4.66 4.48 -10.17
N PHE A 116 3.72 3.73 -10.76
CA PHE A 116 3.98 2.35 -11.11
C PHE A 116 4.96 2.27 -12.29
N GLY A 117 5.66 1.14 -12.38
CA GLY A 117 6.49 0.78 -13.52
C GLY A 117 6.14 -0.60 -14.03
N ASP A 118 6.56 -0.86 -15.26
CA ASP A 118 6.39 -2.14 -15.92
C ASP A 118 7.32 -3.20 -15.32
N LEU A 119 6.96 -4.47 -15.50
CA LEU A 119 7.70 -5.61 -14.96
C LEU A 119 8.55 -6.35 -16.00
N GLU A 120 8.55 -5.90 -17.25
CA GLU A 120 9.06 -6.66 -18.41
C GLU A 120 10.54 -7.10 -18.30
N ASP A 121 11.32 -6.50 -17.39
CA ASP A 121 12.74 -6.83 -17.17
C ASP A 121 13.10 -7.17 -15.70
N VAL A 122 12.11 -7.45 -14.85
CA VAL A 122 12.37 -7.72 -13.42
C VAL A 122 12.81 -9.18 -13.22
N ALA A 123 14.11 -9.41 -13.32
CA ALA A 123 14.72 -10.73 -13.12
C ALA A 123 14.89 -11.08 -11.62
N PRO A 124 15.02 -12.38 -11.25
CA PRO A 124 15.52 -12.79 -9.94
C PRO A 124 16.82 -12.08 -9.56
N GLU A 125 17.04 -11.92 -8.26
CA GLU A 125 18.16 -11.18 -7.66
C GLU A 125 18.14 -9.67 -7.89
N THR A 126 17.18 -9.14 -8.67
CA THR A 126 16.98 -7.69 -8.81
C THR A 126 16.69 -7.07 -7.44
N PRO A 127 17.47 -6.05 -7.01
CA PRO A 127 17.22 -5.42 -5.73
C PRO A 127 15.92 -4.61 -5.73
N VAL A 128 15.17 -4.76 -4.65
CA VAL A 128 13.90 -4.08 -4.41
C VAL A 128 13.89 -3.43 -3.04
N PHE A 129 12.97 -2.50 -2.83
CA PHE A 129 12.83 -1.75 -1.59
C PHE A 129 11.37 -1.77 -1.16
N GLN A 130 11.08 -2.45 -0.05
CA GLN A 130 9.77 -2.34 0.60
C GLN A 130 9.73 -1.04 1.39
N PHE A 131 8.78 -0.16 1.05
CA PHE A 131 8.62 1.13 1.69
C PHE A 131 7.28 1.22 2.42
N GLY A 132 7.34 1.19 3.76
CA GLY A 132 6.14 1.20 4.59
C GLY A 132 6.41 1.26 6.08
N TYR A 133 5.33 1.30 6.85
CA TYR A 133 5.40 1.32 8.30
C TYR A 133 5.59 -0.09 8.85
N ILE A 134 6.54 -0.22 9.78
CA ILE A 134 6.69 -1.42 10.60
C ILE A 134 6.25 -1.05 11.99
N VAL A 135 5.28 -1.76 12.53
CA VAL A 135 4.62 -1.43 13.79
C VAL A 135 4.77 -2.59 14.76
N LYS A 136 5.34 -2.31 15.93
CA LYS A 136 5.52 -3.30 17.00
C LYS A 136 4.22 -3.53 17.76
N SER A 137 3.48 -2.46 18.02
CA SER A 137 2.21 -2.47 18.76
C SER A 137 1.36 -1.27 18.32
N ALA A 138 0.06 -1.32 18.62
CA ALA A 138 -0.87 -0.21 18.38
C ALA A 138 -0.44 1.12 19.03
N GLU A 139 0.39 1.05 20.08
CA GLU A 139 0.86 2.18 20.87
C GLU A 139 2.21 2.72 20.34
N ASP A 140 2.94 1.91 19.57
CA ASP A 140 4.25 2.24 18.99
C ASP A 140 4.11 2.71 17.53
N LEU A 141 3.41 3.83 17.31
CA LEU A 141 3.26 4.42 15.99
C LEU A 141 4.47 5.29 15.64
N HIS A 142 5.27 4.84 14.69
CA HIS A 142 6.37 5.61 14.15
C HIS A 142 5.86 6.84 13.38
N LEU A 143 6.60 7.95 13.47
CA LEU A 143 6.30 9.16 12.70
C LEU A 143 6.73 9.03 11.24
N ASP A 144 7.81 8.30 11.00
CA ASP A 144 8.38 8.07 9.68
C ASP A 144 8.16 6.62 9.23
N PRO A 145 7.94 6.38 7.93
CA PRO A 145 7.96 5.03 7.37
C PRO A 145 9.38 4.43 7.45
N SER A 146 9.48 3.14 7.13
CA SER A 146 10.75 2.40 7.05
C SER A 146 10.98 1.92 5.62
N ILE A 147 12.24 1.89 5.21
CA ILE A 147 12.65 1.27 3.94
C ILE A 147 13.45 0.01 4.23
N CYS A 148 12.99 -1.12 3.69
CA CYS A 148 13.61 -2.42 3.88
C CYS A 148 14.07 -2.95 2.52
N PRO A 149 15.39 -2.99 2.26
CA PRO A 149 15.93 -3.61 1.06
C PRO A 149 15.65 -5.12 1.02
N GLY A 150 15.50 -5.61 -0.19
CA GLY A 150 15.23 -7.00 -0.52
C GLY A 150 15.68 -7.33 -1.94
N THR A 151 15.37 -8.54 -2.39
CA THR A 151 15.67 -9.03 -3.74
C THR A 151 14.52 -9.89 -4.25
N ILE A 152 14.23 -9.80 -5.55
CA ILE A 152 13.30 -10.70 -6.22
C ILE A 152 13.81 -12.13 -6.10
N THR A 153 12.95 -13.08 -5.72
CA THR A 153 13.35 -14.47 -5.47
C THR A 153 13.01 -15.41 -6.63
N THR A 154 11.95 -15.12 -7.38
CA THR A 154 11.50 -15.93 -8.52
C THR A 154 10.93 -14.99 -9.59
N PRO A 155 10.88 -15.40 -10.88
CA PRO A 155 10.02 -14.75 -11.85
C PRO A 155 8.60 -14.60 -11.33
N LEU A 156 7.85 -13.65 -11.90
CA LEU A 156 6.45 -13.39 -11.53
C LEU A 156 5.66 -14.69 -11.41
N LEU A 157 4.98 -14.85 -10.28
CA LEU A 157 4.16 -16.02 -10.07
C LEU A 157 2.81 -15.77 -10.75
N GLU A 158 2.62 -16.38 -11.92
CA GLU A 158 1.32 -16.43 -12.60
C GLU A 158 0.47 -17.55 -12.00
N GLY A 159 -0.80 -17.28 -11.70
CA GLY A 159 -1.76 -18.33 -11.35
C GLY A 159 -2.51 -18.16 -10.04
N GLY A 160 -2.57 -16.96 -9.47
CA GLY A 160 -3.58 -16.66 -8.45
C GLY A 160 -5.01 -16.82 -9.03
N PRO A 161 -6.03 -17.11 -8.20
CA PRO A 161 -7.42 -17.09 -8.65
C PRO A 161 -7.72 -15.80 -9.44
N GLY A 162 -8.31 -15.91 -10.63
CA GLY A 162 -8.65 -14.74 -11.44
C GLY A 162 -7.51 -14.10 -12.25
N GLY A 163 -6.34 -14.75 -12.38
CA GLY A 163 -5.22 -14.22 -13.17
C GLY A 163 -4.36 -13.20 -12.43
N ILE A 164 -4.45 -13.18 -11.10
CA ILE A 164 -3.61 -12.35 -10.23
C ILE A 164 -2.15 -12.84 -10.32
N GLN A 165 -1.23 -11.87 -10.47
CA GLN A 165 0.21 -12.06 -10.49
C GLN A 165 0.86 -11.41 -9.28
N ASP A 166 1.80 -12.12 -8.65
CA ASP A 166 2.58 -11.61 -7.52
C ASP A 166 4.04 -11.40 -7.88
N VAL A 167 4.58 -10.28 -7.39
CA VAL A 167 6.01 -10.09 -7.19
C VAL A 167 6.42 -10.85 -5.94
N VAL A 168 7.33 -11.81 -6.08
CA VAL A 168 7.84 -12.61 -4.98
C VAL A 168 9.28 -12.20 -4.68
N TYR A 169 9.54 -11.84 -3.43
CA TYR A 169 10.81 -11.24 -3.03
C TYR A 169 11.15 -11.56 -1.58
N ASN A 170 12.42 -11.47 -1.20
CA ASN A 170 12.84 -11.58 0.20
C ASN A 170 12.90 -10.19 0.84
N VAL A 171 12.42 -10.07 2.08
CA VAL A 171 12.55 -8.83 2.85
C VAL A 171 12.32 -9.09 4.34
N SER A 172 12.86 -8.22 5.19
CA SER A 172 12.55 -8.18 6.62
C SER A 172 11.23 -7.43 6.89
N SER A 173 10.10 -7.95 6.39
CA SER A 173 8.76 -7.38 6.63
C SER A 173 8.25 -7.76 8.04
N LYS A 174 7.40 -6.91 8.61
CA LYS A 174 6.76 -7.10 9.93
C LYS A 174 5.33 -6.54 9.90
N HIS A 175 4.61 -6.73 10.99
CA HIS A 175 3.28 -6.16 11.18
C HIS A 175 3.27 -4.64 10.87
N GLY A 176 2.17 -4.15 10.30
CA GLY A 176 2.03 -2.78 9.80
C GLY A 176 2.46 -2.58 8.34
N ALA A 177 3.24 -3.50 7.77
CA ALA A 177 3.78 -3.33 6.42
C ALA A 177 2.79 -3.68 5.30
N SER A 178 1.62 -4.25 5.60
CA SER A 178 0.56 -4.47 4.61
C SER A 178 0.24 -3.15 3.90
N GLY A 179 0.16 -3.18 2.57
CA GLY A 179 -0.03 -2.01 1.71
C GLY A 179 1.25 -1.21 1.42
N SER A 180 2.43 -1.68 1.83
CA SER A 180 3.72 -1.05 1.46
C SER A 180 3.93 -1.03 -0.05
N ALA A 181 4.55 0.04 -0.55
CA ALA A 181 5.06 0.07 -1.91
C ALA A 181 6.29 -0.85 -2.00
N VAL A 182 6.34 -1.71 -3.02
CA VAL A 182 7.56 -2.44 -3.40
C VAL A 182 8.15 -1.75 -4.61
N MET A 183 9.36 -1.22 -4.45
CA MET A 183 9.97 -0.31 -5.42
C MET A 183 11.28 -0.85 -5.99
N LEU A 184 11.56 -0.52 -7.25
CA LEU A 184 12.88 -0.68 -7.87
C LEU A 184 13.78 0.53 -7.56
N SER A 185 15.08 0.38 -7.81
CA SER A 185 16.07 1.46 -7.66
C SER A 185 15.84 2.65 -8.60
N ASN A 186 15.07 2.48 -9.67
CA ASN A 186 14.65 3.55 -10.57
C ASN A 186 13.44 4.37 -10.06
N ASN A 187 13.04 4.18 -8.80
CA ASN A 187 11.90 4.83 -8.14
C ASN A 187 10.51 4.43 -8.64
N LYS A 188 10.39 3.32 -9.37
CA LYS A 188 9.09 2.80 -9.81
C LYS A 188 8.55 1.76 -8.84
N VAL A 189 7.24 1.85 -8.58
CA VAL A 189 6.51 0.83 -7.82
C VAL A 189 6.21 -0.35 -8.74
N ILE A 190 6.59 -1.54 -8.31
CA ILE A 190 6.34 -2.79 -9.04
C ILE A 190 5.31 -3.67 -8.34
N GLY A 191 4.91 -3.33 -7.11
CA GLY A 191 3.80 -4.00 -6.46
C GLY A 191 3.40 -3.43 -5.10
N VAL A 192 2.32 -4.00 -4.56
CA VAL A 192 1.74 -3.64 -3.26
C VAL A 192 1.88 -4.83 -2.31
N HIS A 193 2.71 -4.71 -1.27
CA HIS A 193 2.96 -5.78 -0.31
C HIS A 193 1.68 -6.17 0.44
N HIS A 194 1.30 -7.44 0.43
CA HIS A 194 0.10 -7.90 1.13
C HIS A 194 0.35 -9.02 2.15
N VAL A 195 1.38 -9.85 1.96
CA VAL A 195 1.65 -10.94 2.91
C VAL A 195 3.13 -11.36 2.92
N ILE A 196 3.57 -11.86 4.07
CA ILE A 196 4.80 -12.64 4.23
C ILE A 196 4.42 -14.08 4.51
N GLN A 197 5.06 -15.04 3.83
CA GLN A 197 4.84 -16.45 4.12
C GLN A 197 5.34 -16.76 5.54
N PRO A 198 4.46 -17.26 6.44
CA PRO A 198 4.81 -17.49 7.84
C PRO A 198 6.05 -18.37 8.00
N GLY A 199 6.95 -17.97 8.91
CA GLY A 199 8.19 -18.71 9.20
C GLY A 199 9.28 -18.59 8.14
N THR A 200 9.10 -17.72 7.12
CA THR A 200 10.08 -17.48 6.06
C THR A 200 10.39 -15.99 5.91
N HIS A 201 11.33 -15.65 5.02
CA HIS A 201 11.58 -14.28 4.57
C HIS A 201 10.94 -13.97 3.22
N VAL A 202 10.11 -14.88 2.68
CA VAL A 202 9.47 -14.72 1.37
C VAL A 202 8.20 -13.89 1.51
N SER A 203 8.15 -12.79 0.79
CA SER A 203 7.05 -11.84 0.76
C SER A 203 6.42 -11.79 -0.63
N PHE A 204 5.14 -11.47 -0.65
CA PHE A 204 4.32 -11.37 -1.85
C PHE A 204 3.73 -9.97 -1.92
N ALA A 205 3.81 -9.39 -3.12
CA ALA A 205 3.21 -8.12 -3.44
C ALA A 205 2.38 -8.27 -4.71
N ARG A 206 1.16 -7.72 -4.71
CA ARG A 206 0.35 -7.69 -5.93
C ARG A 206 1.09 -6.87 -6.97
N SER A 207 1.33 -7.46 -8.14
CA SER A 207 2.16 -6.86 -9.18
C SER A 207 1.53 -5.58 -9.75
N SER A 208 2.33 -4.71 -10.38
CA SER A 208 1.81 -3.55 -11.10
C SER A 208 0.86 -3.94 -12.24
N GLU A 209 1.08 -5.09 -12.89
CA GLU A 209 0.15 -5.65 -13.88
C GLU A 209 -1.19 -6.07 -13.27
N THR A 210 -1.16 -6.68 -12.07
CA THR A 210 -2.38 -6.98 -11.31
C THR A 210 -3.13 -5.69 -10.98
N VAL A 211 -2.43 -4.67 -10.47
CA VAL A 211 -3.02 -3.35 -10.19
C VAL A 211 -3.67 -2.77 -11.45
N LYS A 212 -2.96 -2.80 -12.58
CA LYS A 212 -3.45 -2.32 -13.88
C LYS A 212 -4.72 -3.05 -14.31
N ALA A 213 -4.73 -4.38 -14.23
CA ALA A 213 -5.88 -5.20 -14.62
C ALA A 213 -7.12 -4.89 -13.77
N ILE A 214 -6.94 -4.75 -12.46
CA ILE A 214 -8.03 -4.43 -11.53
C ILE A 214 -8.56 -3.02 -11.75
N MET A 215 -7.68 -2.04 -11.94
CA MET A 215 -8.10 -0.66 -12.22
C MET A 215 -8.88 -0.57 -13.53
N LYS A 216 -8.46 -1.31 -14.58
CA LYS A 216 -9.23 -1.41 -15.82
C LYS A 216 -10.62 -1.98 -15.58
N ASN A 217 -10.72 -3.04 -14.77
CA ASN A 217 -12.00 -3.62 -14.39
C ASN A 217 -12.90 -2.60 -13.64
N TRP A 218 -12.36 -1.90 -12.64
CA TRP A 218 -13.08 -0.88 -11.88
C TRP A 218 -13.61 0.26 -12.75
N LEU A 219 -12.87 0.65 -13.79
CA LEU A 219 -13.22 1.73 -14.71
C LEU A 219 -13.91 1.23 -15.99
N ARG A 220 -14.12 -0.08 -16.14
CA ARG A 220 -14.70 -0.73 -17.34
C ARG A 220 -13.95 -0.36 -18.62
N ILE A 221 -12.63 -0.29 -18.54
CA ILE A 221 -11.75 0.05 -19.66
C ILE A 221 -11.42 -1.22 -20.44
N ILE A 222 -11.72 -1.20 -21.73
CA ILE A 222 -11.46 -2.31 -22.66
C ILE A 222 -10.12 -2.12 -23.39
N ASN A 223 -9.63 -0.87 -23.48
CA ASN A 223 -8.38 -0.56 -24.18
C ASN A 223 -7.16 -1.13 -23.44
N GLU A 224 -6.33 -1.88 -24.16
CA GLU A 224 -5.11 -2.47 -23.62
C GLU A 224 -4.03 -1.42 -23.31
N THR A 225 -4.01 -0.29 -24.03
CA THR A 225 -2.94 0.71 -23.92
C THR A 225 -3.10 1.71 -22.79
N THR A 226 -4.25 1.72 -22.09
CA THR A 226 -4.48 2.68 -21.01
C THR A 226 -3.50 2.46 -19.84
N THR A 227 -2.84 3.53 -19.43
CA THR A 227 -1.84 3.53 -18.35
C THR A 227 -2.48 3.61 -16.97
N ILE A 228 -1.74 3.24 -15.92
CA ILE A 228 -2.22 3.38 -14.55
C ILE A 228 -2.44 4.86 -14.21
N GLU A 229 -1.56 5.74 -14.67
CA GLU A 229 -1.65 7.19 -14.48
C GLU A 229 -2.95 7.78 -15.06
N GLU A 230 -3.31 7.42 -16.29
CA GLU A 230 -4.58 7.84 -16.92
C GLU A 230 -5.80 7.35 -16.12
N MET A 231 -5.72 6.15 -15.56
CA MET A 231 -6.79 5.60 -14.71
C MET A 231 -6.89 6.33 -13.37
N ILE A 232 -5.76 6.72 -12.78
CA ILE A 232 -5.72 7.53 -11.55
C ILE A 232 -6.34 8.90 -11.78
N GLU A 233 -6.05 9.54 -12.92
CA GLU A 233 -6.65 10.84 -13.27
C GLU A 233 -8.17 10.78 -13.38
N GLN A 234 -8.73 9.68 -13.89
CA GLN A 234 -10.19 9.48 -13.96
C GLN A 234 -10.85 9.30 -12.59
N MET A 235 -10.08 8.98 -11.54
CA MET A 235 -10.57 8.79 -10.17
C MET A 235 -10.49 10.08 -9.31
N LEU A 236 -9.85 11.15 -9.81
CA LEU A 236 -9.60 12.43 -9.11
C LEU A 236 -10.60 13.54 -9.47
#